data_AF-A0A9Q1IBU8-F1
#
_entry.id   AF-A0A9Q1IBU8-F1
#
_cell.length_a   1.000
_cell.length_b   1.000
_cell.length_c   1.000
_cell.angle_alpha   90.00
_cell.angle_beta   90.00
_cell.angle_gamma   90.00
#
_symmetry.space_group_name_H-M   'P 1'
#
loop_
_entity.id
_entity.type
_entity.pdbx_description
1 polymer ?
#
loop_
_entity_poly.entity_id
_entity_poly.type
_entity_poly.pdbx_seq_one_letter_code
_entity_poly.pdbx_strand_id
1 'polypeptide(L)'
;MKRVFTLSDKAWHGSCLQYKWQKTLGNYIAVAGPDSSVKIFDRHGQKRNELNLPGRCLAMDWDKDGDTLAVIADKSSSIYLWDANVNKTSQLDSGMRDQMSFILWSKTASLLAVGTAKGNLLIYNQQTSRKIPVLGKHTKRITCGCWSSHNLLALGSEDRNMTVSNHEGDTIRQTQVRSDPTDVQFSVMKTDERASPGESTVSVVVGRKTLFLFNLNDPDNPIELAFQQRYGTIIAYRWYGDGYIMIGFSQGYFVVISTHIREIGQELFQAHNHKDSLTSIAISQSLNKAASCGDNW
;
A
#
# COMPACT_ATOMS: atom_id res chain seq x y z
N MET A 1 7.60 -26.41 -9.76
CA MET A 1 8.10 -25.27 -8.95
C MET A 1 8.72 -25.85 -7.67
N LYS A 2 9.95 -25.46 -7.28
CA LYS A 2 10.58 -25.96 -6.04
C LYS A 2 10.04 -25.18 -4.85
N ARG A 3 9.44 -25.87 -3.87
CA ARG A 3 9.00 -25.25 -2.62
C ARG A 3 10.20 -24.70 -1.86
N VAL A 4 10.20 -23.41 -1.54
CA VAL A 4 11.29 -22.75 -0.80
C VAL A 4 11.07 -22.89 0.71
N PHE A 5 9.92 -22.46 1.22
CA PHE A 5 9.48 -22.68 2.60
C PHE A 5 7.94 -22.60 2.69
N THR A 6 7.39 -22.98 3.84
CA THR A 6 5.97 -22.82 4.18
C THR A 6 5.88 -22.25 5.58
N LEU A 7 5.09 -21.19 5.75
CA LEU A 7 4.72 -20.68 7.07
C LEU A 7 3.36 -21.26 7.42
N SER A 8 3.28 -22.02 8.51
CA SER A 8 2.04 -22.62 8.98
C SER A 8 1.86 -22.35 10.46
N ASP A 9 0.71 -21.79 10.82
CA ASP A 9 0.28 -21.65 12.20
C ASP A 9 -1.18 -22.12 12.29
N LYS A 10 -1.51 -22.88 13.34
CA LYS A 10 -2.89 -23.33 13.57
C LYS A 10 -3.84 -22.15 13.70
N ALA A 11 -3.38 -21.05 14.30
CA ALA A 11 -4.17 -19.82 14.47
C ALA A 11 -4.56 -19.14 13.14
N TRP A 12 -3.91 -19.50 12.04
CA TRP A 12 -4.11 -18.88 10.74
C TRP A 12 -5.07 -19.61 9.82
N HIS A 13 -5.47 -20.84 10.17
CA HIS A 13 -6.29 -21.68 9.29
C HIS A 13 -7.64 -21.01 9.01
N GLY A 14 -7.96 -20.83 7.73
CA GLY A 14 -9.20 -20.19 7.27
C GLY A 14 -9.28 -18.68 7.52
N SER A 15 -8.19 -18.04 7.94
CA SER A 15 -8.17 -16.61 8.27
C SER A 15 -7.51 -15.76 7.19
N CYS A 16 -7.89 -14.48 7.10
CA CYS A 16 -7.23 -13.51 6.23
C CYS A 16 -5.98 -12.98 6.93
N LEU A 17 -4.81 -13.28 6.34
CA LEU A 17 -3.51 -12.87 6.85
C LEU A 17 -3.07 -11.54 6.23
N GLN A 18 -2.49 -10.68 7.06
CA GLN A 18 -1.70 -9.55 6.61
C GLN A 18 -0.22 -9.93 6.65
N TYR A 19 0.54 -9.55 5.63
CA TYR A 19 1.98 -9.76 5.66
C TYR A 19 2.74 -8.62 4.97
N LYS A 20 3.98 -8.40 5.40
CA LYS A 20 4.92 -7.45 4.80
C LYS A 20 6.32 -8.03 4.81
N TRP A 21 6.91 -8.10 3.63
CA TRP A 21 8.35 -8.34 3.48
C TRP A 21 9.14 -7.12 3.96
N GLN A 22 10.24 -7.38 4.66
CA GLN A 22 11.25 -6.38 4.98
C GLN A 22 11.71 -5.69 3.69
N LYS A 23 11.76 -4.35 3.71
CA LYS A 23 12.27 -3.55 2.58
C LYS A 23 13.78 -3.78 2.43
N THR A 24 14.30 -3.52 1.22
CA THR A 24 15.73 -3.59 0.86
C THR A 24 16.36 -4.99 0.87
N LEU A 25 16.51 -5.64 2.03
CA LEU A 25 17.22 -6.91 2.17
C LEU A 25 16.33 -8.15 2.03
N GLY A 26 15.03 -8.02 2.35
CA GLY A 26 14.08 -9.14 2.26
C GLY A 26 14.44 -10.35 3.14
N ASN A 27 15.17 -10.13 4.25
CA ASN A 27 15.56 -11.21 5.15
C ASN A 27 14.41 -11.66 6.04
N TYR A 28 13.47 -10.76 6.34
CA TYR A 28 12.32 -11.02 7.19
C TYR A 28 10.98 -10.86 6.47
N ILE A 29 10.00 -11.61 6.92
CA ILE A 29 8.58 -11.41 6.63
C ILE A 29 7.82 -11.30 7.95
N ALA A 30 7.09 -10.19 8.11
CA ALA A 30 6.14 -10.01 9.19
C ALA A 30 4.77 -10.54 8.76
N VAL A 31 4.12 -11.33 9.61
CA VAL A 31 2.80 -11.92 9.36
C VAL A 31 1.91 -11.68 10.57
N ALA A 32 0.69 -11.21 10.34
CA ALA A 32 -0.34 -11.06 11.34
C ALA A 32 -1.62 -11.76 10.91
N GLY A 33 -2.23 -12.48 11.84
CA GLY A 33 -3.49 -13.16 11.64
C GLY A 33 -4.63 -12.51 12.43
N PRO A 34 -5.63 -13.32 12.84
CA PRO A 34 -6.68 -12.89 13.75
C PRO A 34 -6.20 -12.83 15.21
N ASP A 35 -5.04 -13.41 15.52
CA ASP A 35 -4.42 -13.33 16.83
C ASP A 35 -3.90 -11.91 17.12
N SER A 36 -3.82 -11.56 18.40
CA SER A 36 -3.24 -10.28 18.84
C SER A 36 -1.71 -10.31 18.79
N SER A 37 -1.14 -10.87 17.71
CA SER A 37 0.31 -10.99 17.53
C SER A 37 0.75 -10.66 16.11
N VAL A 38 1.99 -10.19 15.99
CA VAL A 38 2.72 -10.14 14.71
C VAL A 38 3.93 -11.04 14.82
N LYS A 39 3.99 -12.07 13.99
CA LYS A 39 5.08 -13.04 13.97
C LYS A 39 6.06 -12.70 12.86
N ILE A 40 7.34 -12.71 13.18
CA ILE A 40 8.43 -12.37 12.25
C ILE A 40 9.18 -13.66 11.93
N PHE A 41 9.28 -13.97 10.65
CA PHE A 41 9.99 -15.13 10.13
C PHE A 41 11.17 -14.70 9.28
N ASP A 42 12.23 -15.50 9.26
CA ASP A 42 13.28 -15.33 8.27
C ASP A 42 12.90 -15.91 6.90
N ARG A 43 13.75 -15.66 5.91
CA ARG A 43 13.63 -16.18 4.53
C ARG A 43 13.71 -17.71 4.40
N HIS A 44 13.98 -18.43 5.48
CA HIS A 44 13.97 -19.91 5.54
C HIS A 44 12.70 -20.44 6.22
N GLY A 45 11.82 -19.56 6.70
CA GLY A 45 10.57 -19.89 7.36
C GLY A 45 10.70 -20.14 8.87
N GLN A 46 11.83 -19.80 9.48
CA GLN A 46 12.00 -19.94 10.93
C GLN A 46 11.45 -18.71 11.65
N LYS A 47 10.66 -18.92 12.71
CA LYS A 47 10.16 -17.83 13.56
C LYS A 47 11.33 -17.21 14.34
N ARG A 48 11.56 -15.92 14.15
CA ARG A 48 12.63 -15.14 14.78
C ARG A 48 12.14 -14.30 15.94
N ASN A 49 10.94 -13.73 15.82
CA ASN A 49 10.34 -12.94 16.89
C ASN A 49 8.80 -12.96 16.80
N GLU A 50 8.14 -12.50 17.86
CA GLU A 50 6.70 -12.37 18.02
C GLU A 50 6.38 -11.14 18.87
N LEU A 51 5.66 -10.19 18.27
CA LEU A 51 5.17 -8.98 18.94
C LEU A 51 3.79 -9.26 19.51
N ASN A 52 3.67 -9.26 20.84
CA ASN A 52 2.38 -9.35 21.51
C ASN A 52 1.72 -7.98 21.55
N LEU A 53 0.52 -7.89 20.99
CA LEU A 53 -0.28 -6.68 20.88
C LEU A 53 -1.49 -6.75 21.83
N PRO A 54 -2.03 -5.61 22.27
CA PRO A 54 -3.25 -5.57 23.11
C PRO A 54 -4.52 -5.95 22.34
N GLY A 55 -4.45 -5.98 21.00
CA GLY A 55 -5.55 -6.31 20.12
C GLY A 55 -5.04 -6.76 18.74
N ARG A 56 -5.96 -7.03 17.82
CA ARG A 56 -5.63 -7.47 16.46
C ARG A 56 -4.75 -6.43 15.75
N CYS A 57 -3.74 -6.88 15.02
CA CYS A 57 -2.98 -6.01 14.12
C CYS A 57 -3.89 -5.37 13.06
N LEU A 58 -3.88 -4.05 12.97
CA LEU A 58 -4.68 -3.32 11.97
C LEU A 58 -3.88 -3.06 10.70
N ALA A 59 -2.63 -2.64 10.87
CA ALA A 59 -1.71 -2.38 9.78
C ALA A 59 -0.25 -2.44 10.28
N MET A 60 0.66 -2.73 9.35
CA MET A 60 2.09 -2.76 9.60
C MET A 60 2.86 -2.31 8.35
N ASP A 61 4.03 -1.71 8.56
CA ASP A 61 4.96 -1.39 7.47
C ASP A 61 6.41 -1.31 7.98
N TRP A 62 7.35 -1.62 7.11
CA TRP A 62 8.79 -1.49 7.37
C TRP A 62 9.30 -0.12 6.96
N ASP A 63 10.27 0.42 7.67
CA ASP A 63 10.96 1.65 7.29
C ASP A 63 11.78 1.47 6.01
N LYS A 64 12.31 2.58 5.47
CA LYS A 64 13.04 2.61 4.20
C LYS A 64 14.25 1.67 4.17
N ASP A 65 14.93 1.49 5.30
CA ASP A 65 16.13 0.67 5.40
C ASP A 65 15.77 -0.80 5.69
N GLY A 66 14.55 -1.05 6.17
CA GLY A 66 14.08 -2.37 6.59
C GLY A 66 14.51 -2.72 8.02
N ASP A 67 15.04 -1.77 8.77
CA ASP A 67 15.54 -1.95 10.12
C ASP A 67 14.41 -1.89 11.16
N THR A 68 13.37 -1.09 10.92
CA THR A 68 12.27 -0.88 11.87
C THR A 68 10.92 -1.29 11.26
N LEU A 69 10.24 -2.23 11.91
CA LEU A 69 8.84 -2.55 11.63
C LEU A 69 7.93 -1.72 12.55
N ALA A 70 6.99 -0.98 11.97
CA ALA A 70 5.95 -0.30 12.73
C ALA A 70 4.62 -1.05 12.63
N VAL A 71 3.93 -1.18 13.74
CA VAL A 71 2.67 -1.92 13.87
C VAL A 71 1.67 -1.11 14.68
N ILE A 72 0.42 -1.08 14.22
CA ILE A 72 -0.71 -0.54 14.97
C ILE A 72 -1.71 -1.64 15.29
N ALA A 73 -2.28 -1.58 16.49
CA ALA A 73 -3.18 -2.60 17.02
C ALA A 73 -4.55 -2.03 17.38
N ASP A 74 -5.56 -2.89 17.34
CA ASP A 74 -6.90 -2.56 17.79
C ASP A 74 -6.91 -2.15 19.28
N LYS A 75 -7.71 -1.13 19.63
CA LYS A 75 -7.88 -0.61 21.01
C LYS A 75 -6.59 -0.08 21.64
N SER A 76 -5.59 0.28 20.83
CA SER A 76 -4.33 0.90 21.29
C SER A 76 -4.15 2.30 20.68
N SER A 77 -3.67 3.24 21.48
CA SER A 77 -3.15 4.53 21.00
C SER A 77 -1.65 4.49 20.71
N SER A 78 -0.97 3.38 21.02
CA SER A 78 0.47 3.22 20.85
C SER A 78 0.81 2.57 19.51
N ILE A 79 1.86 3.08 18.87
CA ILE A 79 2.51 2.46 17.72
C ILE A 79 3.64 1.58 18.27
N TYR A 80 3.64 0.31 17.88
CA TYR A 80 4.67 -0.65 18.29
C TYR A 80 5.78 -0.63 17.23
N LEU A 81 7.01 -0.37 17.66
CA LEU A 81 8.18 -0.34 16.81
C LEU A 81 9.08 -1.52 17.17
N TRP A 82 9.45 -2.32 16.18
CA TRP A 82 10.38 -3.42 16.35
C TRP A 82 11.63 -3.15 15.52
N ASP A 83 12.77 -3.08 16.20
CA ASP A 83 14.08 -2.93 15.58
C ASP A 83 14.70 -4.32 15.32
N ALA A 84 14.96 -4.61 14.05
CA ALA A 84 15.47 -5.88 13.55
C ALA A 84 16.94 -6.12 13.91
N ASN A 85 17.72 -5.06 14.09
CA ASN A 85 19.16 -5.11 14.32
C ASN A 85 19.48 -5.42 15.79
N VAL A 86 18.75 -4.79 16.71
CA VAL A 86 18.91 -5.04 18.16
C VAL A 86 17.87 -5.99 18.73
N ASN A 87 16.92 -6.44 17.90
CA ASN A 87 15.83 -7.33 18.29
C ASN A 87 15.00 -6.80 19.47
N LYS A 88 14.73 -5.48 19.48
CA LYS A 88 14.06 -4.78 20.58
C LYS A 88 12.72 -4.21 20.13
N THR A 89 11.72 -4.37 20.97
CA THR A 89 10.41 -3.72 20.81
C THR A 89 10.34 -2.47 21.67
N SER A 90 9.86 -1.38 21.11
CA SER A 90 9.51 -0.15 21.81
C SER A 90 8.08 0.28 21.47
N GLN A 91 7.53 1.17 22.28
CA GLN A 91 6.21 1.75 22.05
C GLN A 91 6.34 3.26 21.91
N LEU A 92 5.68 3.80 20.89
CA LEU A 92 5.55 5.22 20.65
C LEU A 92 4.10 5.61 20.90
N ASP A 93 3.85 6.43 21.92
CA ASP A 93 2.54 7.03 22.10
C ASP A 93 2.23 7.97 20.92
N SER A 94 1.17 7.70 20.16
CA SER A 94 0.78 8.57 19.06
C SER A 94 0.22 9.92 19.52
N GLY A 95 -0.28 10.00 20.76
CA GLY A 95 -1.07 11.14 21.25
C GLY A 95 -2.45 11.27 20.58
N MET A 96 -2.81 10.35 19.68
CA MET A 96 -4.10 10.34 19.00
C MET A 96 -5.15 9.66 19.88
N ARG A 97 -6.35 10.27 19.95
CA ARG A 97 -7.50 9.73 20.70
C ARG A 97 -8.33 8.75 19.88
N ASP A 98 -8.29 8.91 18.56
CA ASP A 98 -9.05 8.07 17.65
C ASP A 98 -8.30 6.78 17.33
N GLN A 99 -9.08 5.74 17.06
CA GLN A 99 -8.57 4.48 16.54
C GLN A 99 -7.70 4.70 15.29
N MET A 100 -6.44 4.28 15.35
CA MET A 100 -5.56 4.25 14.17
C MET A 100 -6.09 3.25 13.13
N SER A 101 -6.01 3.61 11.86
CA SER A 101 -6.54 2.81 10.74
C SER A 101 -5.52 2.54 9.64
N PHE A 102 -4.43 3.30 9.62
CA PHE A 102 -3.46 3.29 8.54
C PHE A 102 -2.07 3.60 9.07
N ILE A 103 -1.06 2.92 8.53
CA ILE A 103 0.35 3.22 8.79
C ILE A 103 1.17 3.02 7.51
N LEU A 104 2.12 3.92 7.26
CA LEU A 104 3.01 3.81 6.10
C LEU A 104 4.31 4.58 6.31
N TRP A 105 5.44 3.91 6.13
CA TRP A 105 6.75 4.54 6.10
C TRP A 105 7.03 5.18 4.74
N SER A 106 7.72 6.31 4.76
CA SER A 106 8.29 6.91 3.56
C SER A 106 9.30 5.96 2.91
N LYS A 107 9.38 6.05 1.58
CA LYS A 107 10.32 5.29 0.75
C LYS A 107 11.74 5.83 0.85
N THR A 108 11.92 7.10 1.22
CA THR A 108 13.21 7.80 1.12
C THR A 108 13.60 8.55 2.40
N ALA A 109 12.66 8.93 3.25
CA ALA A 109 12.91 9.60 4.52
C ALA A 109 12.52 8.72 5.72
N SER A 110 13.05 9.04 6.90
CA SER A 110 12.68 8.40 8.18
C SER A 110 11.34 8.94 8.72
N LEU A 111 10.32 8.99 7.85
CA LEU A 111 8.99 9.51 8.14
C LEU A 111 7.97 8.38 8.17
N LEU A 112 7.14 8.38 9.20
CA LEU A 112 6.02 7.47 9.38
C LEU A 112 4.72 8.27 9.34
N ALA A 113 3.84 7.94 8.40
CA ALA A 113 2.47 8.44 8.39
C ALA A 113 1.56 7.48 9.13
N VAL A 114 0.71 8.01 10.02
CA VAL A 114 -0.30 7.24 10.75
C VAL A 114 -1.64 7.93 10.64
N GLY A 115 -2.62 7.25 10.03
CA GLY A 115 -3.97 7.78 9.82
C GLY A 115 -4.99 7.17 10.78
N THR A 116 -6.07 7.87 11.08
CA THR A 116 -7.14 7.41 11.98
C THR A 116 -8.48 7.15 11.29
N ALA A 117 -9.36 6.44 12.00
CA ALA A 117 -10.75 6.20 11.62
C ALA A 117 -11.61 7.48 11.53
N LYS A 118 -11.12 8.60 12.06
CA LYS A 118 -11.78 9.92 12.01
C LYS A 118 -11.09 10.90 11.06
N GLY A 119 -10.09 10.45 10.32
CA GLY A 119 -9.43 11.29 9.31
C GLY A 119 -8.33 12.19 9.85
N ASN A 120 -7.88 11.97 11.09
CA ASN A 120 -6.68 12.61 11.62
C ASN A 120 -5.43 11.90 11.08
N LEU A 121 -4.35 12.66 10.94
CA LEU A 121 -3.06 12.17 10.45
C LEU A 121 -1.97 12.57 11.45
N LEU A 122 -1.03 11.68 11.70
CA LEU A 122 0.21 11.94 12.40
C LEU A 122 1.37 11.69 11.44
N ILE A 123 2.24 12.68 11.28
CA ILE A 123 3.57 12.46 10.70
C ILE A 123 4.58 12.38 11.82
N TYR A 124 5.28 11.25 11.91
CA TYR A 124 6.35 11.02 12.88
C TYR A 124 7.68 10.92 12.17
N ASN A 125 8.65 11.73 12.59
CA ASN A 125 10.03 11.62 12.15
C ASN A 125 10.82 10.80 13.17
N GLN A 126 11.26 9.60 12.78
CA GLN A 126 11.98 8.67 13.65
C GLN A 126 13.35 9.21 14.07
N GLN A 127 14.05 9.90 13.18
CA GLN A 127 15.40 10.41 13.45
C GLN A 127 15.40 11.53 14.49
N THR A 128 14.42 12.44 14.41
CA THR A 128 14.31 13.60 15.32
C THR A 128 13.32 13.38 16.46
N SER A 129 12.59 12.26 16.45
CA SER A 129 11.45 12.00 17.32
C SER A 129 10.34 13.08 17.28
N ARG A 130 10.32 13.92 16.23
CA ARG A 130 9.30 14.98 16.04
C ARG A 130 7.97 14.34 15.63
N LYS A 131 6.89 14.77 16.28
CA LYS A 131 5.50 14.40 15.95
C LYS A 131 4.78 15.63 15.41
N ILE A 132 4.13 15.49 14.26
CA ILE A 132 3.34 16.54 13.61
C ILE A 132 1.90 16.01 13.50
N PRO A 133 1.01 16.37 14.44
CA PRO A 133 -0.40 16.02 14.34
C PRO A 133 -1.09 16.97 13.35
N VAL A 134 -1.83 16.39 12.41
CA VAL A 134 -2.66 17.08 11.43
C VAL A 134 -4.11 16.65 11.66
N LEU A 135 -4.88 17.54 12.28
CA LEU A 135 -6.27 17.30 12.62
C LEU A 135 -7.18 17.64 11.44
N GLY A 136 -8.22 16.83 11.23
CA GLY A 136 -9.21 17.07 10.19
C GLY A 136 -8.66 16.99 8.76
N LYS A 137 -7.56 16.25 8.54
CA LYS A 137 -7.01 16.01 7.19
C LYS A 137 -8.05 15.41 6.25
N HIS A 138 -8.83 14.48 6.79
CA HIS A 138 -10.02 13.89 6.19
C HIS A 138 -11.16 13.93 7.20
N THR A 139 -12.41 13.79 6.73
CA THR A 139 -13.60 13.77 7.61
C THR A 139 -14.03 12.36 8.02
N LYS A 140 -13.41 11.34 7.43
CA LYS A 140 -13.64 9.91 7.70
C LYS A 140 -12.32 9.13 7.68
N ARG A 141 -12.41 7.81 7.86
CA ARG A 141 -11.28 6.89 7.93
C ARG A 141 -10.33 7.06 6.75
N ILE A 142 -9.04 7.22 7.07
CA ILE A 142 -7.95 7.07 6.10
C ILE A 142 -7.75 5.58 5.85
N THR A 143 -7.91 5.15 4.62
CA THR A 143 -7.93 3.72 4.22
C THR A 143 -6.68 3.27 3.48
N CYS A 144 -6.04 4.17 2.75
CA CYS A 144 -4.91 3.86 1.89
C CYS A 144 -4.03 5.09 1.68
N GLY A 145 -2.81 4.85 1.22
CA GLY A 145 -1.89 5.92 0.88
C GLY A 145 -0.60 5.41 0.27
N CYS A 146 0.19 6.34 -0.25
CA CYS A 146 1.49 6.06 -0.85
C CYS A 146 2.43 7.24 -0.63
N TRP A 147 3.70 6.96 -0.36
CA TRP A 147 4.75 7.96 -0.45
C TRP A 147 5.38 7.97 -1.84
N SER A 148 5.66 9.15 -2.37
CA SER A 148 6.47 9.32 -3.59
C SER A 148 7.97 9.26 -3.27
N SER A 149 8.80 9.10 -4.30
CA SER A 149 10.26 9.23 -4.19
C SER A 149 10.70 10.61 -3.68
N HIS A 150 9.87 11.63 -3.91
CA HIS A 150 10.10 13.02 -3.48
C HIS A 150 9.42 13.36 -2.13
N ASN A 151 9.04 12.37 -1.33
CA ASN A 151 8.37 12.57 -0.02
C ASN A 151 7.05 13.33 -0.09
N LEU A 152 6.30 13.15 -1.19
CA LEU A 152 4.88 13.51 -1.21
C LEU A 152 4.05 12.35 -0.67
N LEU A 153 3.04 12.64 0.14
CA LEU A 153 2.14 11.65 0.72
C LEU A 153 0.75 11.77 0.09
N ALA A 154 0.37 10.77 -0.71
CA ALA A 154 -1.00 10.61 -1.19
C ALA A 154 -1.80 9.78 -0.20
N LEU A 155 -3.00 10.23 0.16
CA LEU A 155 -3.93 9.56 1.07
C LEU A 155 -5.31 9.46 0.45
N GLY A 156 -5.95 8.30 0.60
CA GLY A 156 -7.35 8.08 0.25
C GLY A 156 -8.19 7.82 1.51
N SER A 157 -9.43 8.29 1.49
CA SER A 157 -10.36 8.22 2.62
C SER A 157 -11.77 7.82 2.22
N GLU A 158 -12.53 7.25 3.17
CA GLU A 158 -13.97 6.95 3.04
C GLU A 158 -14.84 8.21 2.88
N ASP A 159 -14.27 9.41 3.06
CA ASP A 159 -14.93 10.67 2.70
C ASP A 159 -14.94 10.92 1.19
N ARG A 160 -14.40 9.97 0.41
CA ARG A 160 -14.30 10.00 -1.05
C ARG A 160 -13.43 11.13 -1.56
N ASN A 161 -12.48 11.59 -0.75
CA ASN A 161 -11.42 12.48 -1.19
C ASN A 161 -10.08 11.75 -1.20
N MET A 162 -9.24 12.17 -2.14
CA MET A 162 -7.82 11.87 -2.17
C MET A 162 -7.06 13.17 -1.95
N THR A 163 -6.09 13.16 -1.03
CA THR A 163 -5.20 14.30 -0.78
C THR A 163 -3.78 13.94 -1.13
N VAL A 164 -3.00 14.92 -1.57
CA VAL A 164 -1.54 14.82 -1.74
C VAL A 164 -0.91 15.90 -0.89
N SER A 165 0.05 15.49 -0.07
CA SER A 165 0.60 16.32 1.01
C SER A 165 2.12 16.39 0.94
N ASN A 166 2.70 17.44 1.51
CA ASN A 166 4.14 17.49 1.76
C ASN A 166 4.50 16.60 2.97
N HIS A 167 5.79 16.58 3.32
CA HIS A 167 6.32 15.82 4.45
C HIS A 167 5.93 16.38 5.84
N GLU A 168 5.35 17.57 5.92
CA GLU A 168 4.79 18.13 7.15
C GLU A 168 3.28 17.83 7.29
N GLY A 169 2.68 17.27 6.24
CA GLY A 169 1.26 16.90 6.19
C GLY A 169 0.34 17.98 5.62
N ASP A 170 0.89 19.10 5.14
CA ASP A 170 0.10 20.15 4.47
C ASP A 170 -0.41 19.65 3.12
N THR A 171 -1.68 19.92 2.81
CA THR A 171 -2.29 19.54 1.53
C THR A 171 -1.76 20.42 0.40
N ILE A 172 -1.15 19.80 -0.61
CA ILE A 172 -0.69 20.44 -1.85
C ILE A 172 -1.77 20.34 -2.94
N ARG A 173 -2.40 19.17 -3.04
CA ARG A 173 -3.48 18.87 -3.99
C ARG A 173 -4.54 18.02 -3.31
N GLN A 174 -5.76 18.12 -3.82
CA GLN A 174 -6.85 17.26 -3.43
C GLN A 174 -7.80 17.07 -4.61
N THR A 175 -8.49 15.94 -4.63
CA THR A 175 -9.52 15.64 -5.62
C THR A 175 -10.55 14.71 -5.04
N GLN A 176 -11.78 14.82 -5.52
CA GLN A 176 -12.89 13.95 -5.13
C GLN A 176 -12.96 12.75 -6.07
N VAL A 177 -13.20 11.57 -5.50
CA VAL A 177 -13.41 10.33 -6.24
C VAL A 177 -14.86 9.86 -6.10
N ARG A 178 -15.33 9.07 -7.05
CA ARG A 178 -16.76 8.66 -7.11
C ARG A 178 -17.16 7.63 -6.04
N SER A 179 -16.19 6.90 -5.50
CA SER A 179 -16.38 5.83 -4.53
C SER A 179 -15.14 5.71 -3.64
N ASP A 180 -15.11 4.72 -2.76
CA ASP A 180 -14.06 4.60 -1.76
C ASP A 180 -12.72 4.27 -2.44
N PRO A 181 -11.66 5.07 -2.20
CA PRO A 181 -10.33 4.83 -2.74
C PRO A 181 -9.63 3.69 -1.98
N THR A 182 -8.90 2.88 -2.74
CA THR A 182 -8.13 1.72 -2.30
C THR A 182 -6.89 1.60 -3.17
N ASP A 183 -5.79 1.06 -2.63
CA ASP A 183 -4.51 0.84 -3.35
C ASP A 183 -4.03 2.10 -4.12
N VAL A 184 -3.26 2.95 -3.44
CA VAL A 184 -2.72 4.19 -4.02
C VAL A 184 -1.26 3.95 -4.42
N GLN A 185 -0.87 4.42 -5.61
CA GLN A 185 0.52 4.36 -6.07
C GLN A 185 0.91 5.66 -6.78
N PHE A 186 2.10 6.16 -6.45
CA PHE A 186 2.79 7.17 -7.24
C PHE A 186 3.52 6.55 -8.43
N SER A 187 3.46 7.22 -9.58
CA SER A 187 4.23 6.86 -10.77
C SER A 187 4.37 8.04 -11.73
N VAL A 188 4.95 7.77 -12.89
CA VAL A 188 5.10 8.69 -14.02
C VAL A 188 4.32 8.12 -15.19
N MET A 189 3.35 8.88 -15.70
CA MET A 189 2.70 8.54 -16.96
C MET A 189 3.63 8.78 -18.13
N LYS A 190 3.51 7.96 -19.18
CA LYS A 190 4.20 8.21 -20.44
C LYS A 190 3.50 9.34 -21.20
N THR A 191 4.21 10.44 -21.45
CA THR A 191 3.71 11.59 -22.23
C THR A 191 4.64 11.92 -23.39
N ASP A 192 4.11 12.53 -24.46
CA ASP A 192 4.90 12.98 -25.63
C ASP A 192 5.87 14.13 -25.26
N GLU A 193 5.55 14.90 -24.22
CA GLU A 193 6.42 15.95 -23.67
C GLU A 193 7.54 15.35 -22.82
N ARG A 194 8.72 15.99 -22.81
CA ARG A 194 9.86 15.61 -21.94
C ARG A 194 9.32 15.39 -20.53
N ALA A 195 9.27 14.13 -20.10
CA ALA A 195 8.68 13.73 -18.84
C ALA A 195 9.14 14.68 -17.74
N SER A 196 8.19 15.31 -17.04
CA SER A 196 8.52 16.14 -15.89
C SER A 196 9.39 15.29 -14.94
N PRO A 197 10.53 15.79 -14.46
CA PRO A 197 11.41 14.99 -13.63
C PRO A 197 10.70 14.69 -12.30
N GLY A 198 10.21 13.46 -12.14
CA GLY A 198 9.61 12.97 -10.89
C GLY A 198 8.23 12.33 -11.06
N GLU A 199 7.85 11.53 -10.06
CA GLU A 199 6.52 10.90 -9.95
C GLU A 199 5.42 11.98 -9.88
N SER A 200 4.80 12.29 -11.02
CA SER A 200 3.79 13.34 -11.16
C SER A 200 2.35 12.83 -11.14
N THR A 201 2.14 11.51 -11.14
CA THR A 201 0.81 10.92 -11.22
C THR A 201 0.52 10.06 -9.99
N VAL A 202 -0.64 10.31 -9.38
CA VAL A 202 -1.23 9.43 -8.38
C VAL A 202 -2.27 8.55 -9.06
N SER A 203 -2.08 7.25 -8.96
CA SER A 203 -3.07 6.25 -9.36
C SER A 203 -3.76 5.68 -8.12
N VAL A 204 -5.04 5.39 -8.24
CA VAL A 204 -5.83 4.81 -7.14
C VAL A 204 -6.97 3.95 -7.68
N VAL A 205 -7.22 2.81 -7.05
CA VAL A 205 -8.40 1.99 -7.35
C VAL A 205 -9.61 2.57 -6.61
N VAL A 206 -10.65 2.92 -7.35
CA VAL A 206 -11.87 3.52 -6.82
C VAL A 206 -13.02 2.51 -6.91
N GLY A 207 -13.67 2.24 -5.78
CA GLY A 207 -14.82 1.32 -5.70
C GLY A 207 -14.51 -0.11 -6.17
N ARG A 208 -13.23 -0.49 -6.18
CA ARG A 208 -12.70 -1.76 -6.73
C ARG A 208 -13.04 -2.04 -8.19
N LYS A 209 -13.45 -1.04 -8.96
CA LYS A 209 -13.90 -1.20 -10.36
C LYS A 209 -13.19 -0.29 -11.34
N THR A 210 -12.78 0.89 -10.87
CA THR A 210 -12.18 1.92 -11.71
C THR A 210 -10.75 2.15 -11.27
N LEU A 211 -9.85 2.37 -12.23
CA LEU A 211 -8.53 2.93 -11.96
C LEU A 211 -8.58 4.43 -12.26
N PHE A 212 -8.38 5.24 -11.23
CA PHE A 212 -8.36 6.70 -11.31
C PHE A 212 -6.91 7.18 -11.36
N LEU A 213 -6.58 8.03 -12.33
CA LEU A 213 -5.26 8.64 -12.49
C LEU A 213 -5.38 10.15 -12.33
N PHE A 214 -4.60 10.70 -11.41
CA PHE A 214 -4.57 12.11 -11.05
C PHE A 214 -3.17 12.67 -11.29
N ASN A 215 -3.03 13.48 -12.33
CA ASN A 215 -1.79 14.17 -12.64
C ASN A 215 -1.69 15.45 -11.80
N LEU A 216 -0.62 15.58 -11.00
CA LEU A 216 -0.40 16.74 -10.14
C LEU A 216 -0.14 18.03 -10.93
N ASN A 217 0.35 17.89 -12.17
CA ASN A 217 0.63 18.98 -13.08
C ASN A 217 -0.59 19.39 -13.92
N ASP A 218 -1.60 18.51 -14.01
CA ASP A 218 -2.86 18.75 -14.72
C ASP A 218 -4.04 18.24 -13.87
N PRO A 219 -4.32 18.89 -12.72
CA PRO A 219 -5.28 18.39 -11.74
C PRO A 219 -6.73 18.47 -12.21
N ASP A 220 -7.02 19.30 -13.22
CA ASP A 220 -8.37 19.54 -13.73
C ASP A 220 -8.84 18.44 -14.70
N ASN A 221 -7.91 17.62 -15.21
CA ASN A 221 -8.19 16.56 -16.19
C ASN A 221 -7.81 15.16 -15.66
N PRO A 222 -8.43 14.67 -14.59
CA PRO A 222 -8.20 13.31 -14.12
C PRO A 222 -8.74 12.28 -15.12
N ILE A 223 -8.12 11.10 -15.16
CA ILE A 223 -8.51 10.01 -16.05
C ILE A 223 -9.16 8.90 -15.23
N GLU A 224 -10.36 8.49 -15.63
CA GLU A 224 -11.09 7.36 -15.05
C GLU A 224 -11.15 6.21 -16.05
N LEU A 225 -10.51 5.09 -15.70
CA LEU A 225 -10.50 3.87 -16.51
C LEU A 225 -11.43 2.83 -15.89
N ALA A 226 -12.56 2.59 -16.56
CA ALA A 226 -13.49 1.52 -16.23
C ALA A 226 -13.21 0.29 -17.08
N PHE A 227 -13.38 -0.89 -16.49
CA PHE A 227 -13.08 -2.17 -17.13
C PHE A 227 -14.34 -3.01 -17.35
N GLN A 228 -14.22 -4.02 -18.22
CA GLN A 228 -15.33 -4.91 -18.54
C GLN A 228 -15.85 -5.63 -17.28
N GLN A 229 -17.18 -5.65 -17.10
CA GLN A 229 -17.79 -6.25 -15.90
C GLN A 229 -17.43 -7.73 -15.71
N ARG A 230 -17.17 -8.46 -16.80
CA ARG A 230 -16.75 -9.87 -16.78
C ARG A 230 -15.44 -10.12 -16.04
N TYR A 231 -14.59 -9.11 -15.86
CA TYR A 231 -13.34 -9.26 -15.11
C TYR A 231 -13.60 -9.31 -13.60
N GLY A 232 -14.73 -8.79 -13.13
CA GLY A 232 -15.02 -8.63 -11.71
C GLY A 232 -14.36 -7.38 -11.14
N THR A 233 -13.84 -7.47 -9.92
CA THR A 233 -13.22 -6.33 -9.22
C THR A 233 -11.71 -6.31 -9.40
N ILE A 234 -11.11 -5.12 -9.46
CA ILE A 234 -9.66 -4.94 -9.39
C ILE A 234 -9.17 -5.41 -8.02
N ILE A 235 -8.24 -6.37 -8.02
CA ILE A 235 -7.64 -6.92 -6.79
C ILE A 235 -6.26 -6.31 -6.49
N ALA A 236 -5.53 -5.92 -7.53
CA ALA A 236 -4.23 -5.29 -7.46
C ALA A 236 -3.85 -4.75 -8.84
N TYR A 237 -3.03 -3.70 -8.86
CA TYR A 237 -2.39 -3.23 -10.09
C TYR A 237 -0.92 -2.86 -9.84
N ARG A 238 -0.09 -2.91 -10.88
CA ARG A 238 1.34 -2.59 -10.78
C ARG A 238 1.79 -1.80 -12.00
N TRP A 239 2.41 -0.66 -11.75
CA TRP A 239 3.17 0.08 -12.74
C TRP A 239 4.45 -0.67 -13.09
N TYR A 240 4.82 -0.67 -14.37
CA TYR A 240 6.08 -1.23 -14.82
C TYR A 240 6.55 -0.63 -16.16
N GLY A 241 7.85 -0.77 -16.42
CA GLY A 241 8.47 -0.26 -17.64
C GLY A 241 8.25 1.24 -17.78
N ASP A 242 7.96 1.67 -19.01
CA ASP A 242 7.77 3.07 -19.38
C ASP A 242 6.28 3.43 -19.44
N GLY A 243 5.64 3.46 -18.28
CA GLY A 243 4.23 3.86 -18.16
C GLY A 243 3.20 2.79 -18.50
N TYR A 244 3.53 1.50 -18.35
CA TYR A 244 2.55 0.41 -18.45
C TYR A 244 1.97 0.05 -17.09
N ILE A 245 0.73 -0.42 -17.08
CA ILE A 245 0.07 -0.90 -15.87
C ILE A 245 -0.48 -2.30 -16.12
N MET A 246 -0.08 -3.26 -15.30
CA MET A 246 -0.72 -4.57 -15.22
C MET A 246 -1.79 -4.54 -14.13
N ILE A 247 -2.99 -5.01 -14.43
CA ILE A 247 -4.15 -4.98 -13.56
C ILE A 247 -4.67 -6.40 -13.42
N GLY A 248 -4.77 -6.89 -12.19
CA GLY A 248 -5.35 -8.19 -11.87
C GLY A 248 -6.79 -8.03 -11.41
N PHE A 249 -7.65 -8.97 -11.81
CA PHE A 249 -9.07 -8.94 -11.49
C PHE A 249 -9.57 -10.22 -10.84
N SER A 250 -10.59 -10.10 -10.01
CA SER A 250 -11.08 -11.18 -9.15
C SER A 250 -11.57 -12.42 -9.89
N GLN A 251 -12.01 -12.30 -11.15
CA GLN A 251 -12.46 -13.42 -11.98
C GLN A 251 -11.31 -14.06 -12.79
N GLY A 252 -10.07 -14.01 -12.28
CA GLY A 252 -8.95 -14.74 -12.88
C GLY A 252 -8.26 -14.05 -14.07
N TYR A 253 -8.71 -12.83 -14.43
CA TYR A 253 -8.16 -12.05 -15.54
C TYR A 253 -6.97 -11.20 -15.11
N PHE A 254 -6.07 -10.96 -16.05
CA PHE A 254 -5.16 -9.81 -16.01
C PHE A 254 -5.18 -9.06 -17.33
N VAL A 255 -5.06 -7.74 -17.23
CA VAL A 255 -5.02 -6.82 -18.36
C VAL A 255 -3.77 -5.95 -18.25
N VAL A 256 -3.18 -5.62 -19.38
CA VAL A 256 -2.13 -4.60 -19.49
C VAL A 256 -2.67 -3.42 -20.27
N ILE A 257 -2.43 -2.22 -19.75
CA ILE A 257 -2.74 -0.96 -20.42
C ILE A 257 -1.49 -0.10 -20.54
N SER A 258 -1.50 0.79 -21.54
CA SER A 258 -0.55 1.90 -21.67
C SER A 258 -1.12 3.15 -21.00
N THR A 259 -0.26 3.96 -20.37
CA THR A 259 -0.63 5.30 -19.91
C THR A 259 -0.34 6.40 -20.94
N HIS A 260 0.15 6.03 -22.11
CA HIS A 260 0.36 6.98 -23.19
C HIS A 260 -0.97 7.58 -23.65
N ILE A 261 -1.05 8.91 -23.72
CA ILE A 261 -2.32 9.63 -23.97
C ILE A 261 -3.08 9.23 -25.25
N ARG A 262 -2.40 8.64 -26.24
CA ARG A 262 -3.01 8.18 -27.50
C ARG A 262 -3.66 6.79 -27.39
N GLU A 263 -3.21 5.99 -26.44
CA GLU A 263 -3.59 4.59 -26.24
C GLU A 263 -4.22 4.36 -24.86
N ILE A 264 -4.28 5.39 -24.02
CA ILE A 264 -4.80 5.30 -22.67
C ILE A 264 -6.25 4.82 -22.70
N GLY A 265 -6.54 3.80 -21.89
CA GLY A 265 -7.83 3.11 -21.90
C GLY A 265 -7.95 1.97 -22.90
N GLN A 266 -6.96 1.72 -23.75
CA GLN A 266 -6.90 0.51 -24.57
C GLN A 266 -6.22 -0.64 -23.82
N GLU A 267 -6.82 -1.83 -23.92
CA GLU A 267 -6.25 -3.06 -23.39
C GLU A 267 -5.23 -3.61 -24.41
N LEU A 268 -3.93 -3.45 -24.10
CA LEU A 268 -2.84 -3.92 -24.96
C LEU A 268 -2.70 -5.45 -24.92
N PHE A 269 -3.00 -6.03 -23.77
CA PHE A 269 -2.94 -7.46 -23.55
C PHE A 269 -4.00 -7.86 -22.54
N GLN A 270 -4.56 -9.05 -22.73
CA GLN A 270 -5.53 -9.66 -21.84
C GLN A 270 -5.25 -11.17 -21.75
N ALA A 271 -5.33 -11.73 -20.55
CA ALA A 271 -5.42 -13.18 -20.38
C ALA A 271 -6.25 -13.59 -19.16
N HIS A 272 -6.65 -14.85 -19.16
CA HIS A 272 -7.44 -15.51 -18.12
C HIS A 272 -6.73 -16.79 -17.71
N ASN A 273 -5.74 -16.66 -16.82
CA ASN A 273 -4.88 -17.80 -16.44
C ASN A 273 -5.33 -18.50 -15.17
N HIS A 274 -6.26 -17.90 -14.42
CA HIS A 274 -6.90 -18.51 -13.26
C HIS A 274 -8.37 -18.71 -13.61
N LYS A 275 -8.91 -19.89 -13.33
CA LYS A 275 -10.24 -20.32 -13.72
C LYS A 275 -11.33 -19.65 -12.88
N ASP A 276 -11.10 -19.55 -11.57
CA ASP A 276 -12.14 -19.18 -10.61
C ASP A 276 -11.79 -17.88 -9.88
N SER A 277 -10.54 -17.68 -9.51
CA SER A 277 -10.13 -16.50 -8.75
C SER A 277 -8.67 -16.11 -8.91
N LEU A 278 -8.40 -14.81 -8.97
CA LEU A 278 -7.06 -14.25 -8.80
C LEU A 278 -7.01 -13.50 -7.47
N THR A 279 -5.96 -13.73 -6.68
CA THR A 279 -5.80 -13.15 -5.34
C THR A 279 -4.66 -12.15 -5.24
N SER A 280 -3.62 -12.27 -6.08
CA SER A 280 -2.55 -11.26 -6.14
C SER A 280 -1.76 -11.32 -7.44
N ILE A 281 -1.10 -10.21 -7.75
CA ILE A 281 -0.09 -10.09 -8.81
C ILE A 281 1.16 -9.38 -8.29
N ALA A 282 2.31 -9.72 -8.86
CA ALA A 282 3.57 -9.07 -8.60
C ALA A 282 4.39 -8.94 -9.89
N ILE A 283 5.18 -7.88 -9.99
CA ILE A 283 6.10 -7.64 -11.11
C ILE A 283 7.51 -7.46 -10.56
N SER A 284 8.47 -8.12 -11.18
CA SER A 284 9.89 -7.89 -10.99
C SER A 284 10.49 -7.36 -12.29
N GLN A 285 10.83 -6.08 -12.31
CA GLN A 285 11.45 -5.44 -13.47
C GLN A 285 12.88 -5.95 -13.68
N SER A 286 13.63 -6.20 -12.60
CA SER A 286 15.00 -6.72 -12.69
C SER A 286 15.07 -8.13 -13.27
N LEU A 287 14.05 -8.97 -13.02
CA LEU A 287 13.96 -10.32 -13.59
C LEU A 287 13.16 -10.35 -14.90
N ASN A 288 12.56 -9.23 -15.30
CA ASN A 288 11.59 -9.14 -16.39
C ASN A 288 10.50 -10.23 -16.31
N LYS A 289 9.89 -10.39 -15.12
CA LYS A 289 8.89 -11.43 -14.84
C LYS A 289 7.70 -10.86 -14.08
N ALA A 290 6.52 -11.41 -14.36
CA ALA A 290 5.33 -11.25 -13.54
C ALA A 290 4.98 -12.57 -12.84
N ALA A 291 4.40 -12.47 -11.65
CA ALA A 291 3.84 -13.57 -10.90
C ALA A 291 2.37 -13.28 -10.62
N SER A 292 1.54 -14.32 -10.66
CA SER A 292 0.12 -14.27 -10.33
C SER A 292 -0.20 -15.44 -9.41
N CYS A 293 -1.00 -15.21 -8.37
CA CYS A 293 -1.55 -16.27 -7.55
C CYS A 293 -3.08 -16.18 -7.52
N GLY A 294 -3.71 -17.34 -7.48
CA GLY A 294 -5.13 -17.54 -7.67
C GLY A 294 -5.44 -19.03 -7.69
N ASP A 295 -6.73 -19.36 -7.68
CA ASP A 295 -7.30 -20.71 -7.62
C ASP A 295 -6.75 -21.58 -6.48
N ASN A 296 -7.57 -21.79 -5.46
CA ASN A 296 -7.18 -22.58 -4.28
C ASN A 296 -6.71 -23.99 -4.69
N TRP A 297 -5.57 -24.40 -4.13
CA TRP A 297 -5.27 -25.79 -3.77
C TRP A 297 -5.21 -25.87 -2.24
#